data_AF-A0A3S4ZXZ3-F1
#
_entry.id   AF-A0A3S4ZXZ3-F1
#
_cell.length_a   1.000
_cell.length_b   1.000
_cell.length_c   1.000
_cell.angle_alpha   90.00
_cell.angle_beta   90.00
_cell.angle_gamma   90.00
#
_symmetry.space_group_name_H-M   'P 1'
#
loop_
_entity.id
_entity.type
_entity.pdbx_description
1 polymer ?
#
loop_
_entity_poly.entity_id
_entity_poly.type
_entity_poly.pdbx_seq_one_letter_code
_entity_poly.pdbx_strand_id
1 'polypeptide(L)'
;MDSQYILLLSVLDAGKSFGELALINPDCIRNATIISDCSAHLLSVQRELFNQCLRTAQTAEFQAKLDFVRSCEFFNKWNPRLKRQAAMSLRKGSFRFNQFIIRQGEPVNGIAYIIR
;
A
#
# COMPACT_ATOMS: atom_id res chain seq x y z
N MET A 1 -0.32 3.49 -38.05
CA MET A 1 0.74 3.41 -37.04
C MET A 1 0.09 3.82 -35.73
N ASP A 2 -0.29 2.82 -34.92
CA ASP A 2 -1.12 3.03 -33.75
C ASP A 2 -0.34 3.78 -32.67
N SER A 3 -0.81 4.97 -32.33
CA SER A 3 -0.28 5.74 -31.20
C SER A 3 -0.75 5.06 -29.92
N GLN A 4 0.11 4.23 -29.34
CA GLN A 4 -0.17 3.52 -28.09
C GLN A 4 -0.10 4.53 -26.93
N TYR A 5 -1.26 5.05 -26.52
CA TYR A 5 -1.37 5.94 -25.37
C TYR A 5 -0.91 5.22 -24.10
N ILE A 6 0.13 5.74 -23.43
CA ILE A 6 0.55 5.30 -22.11
C ILE A 6 -0.34 5.99 -21.08
N LEU A 7 -1.12 5.23 -20.32
CA LEU A 7 -1.94 5.76 -19.22
C LEU A 7 -1.09 5.90 -17.95
N LEU A 8 -0.96 7.12 -17.43
CA LEU A 8 -0.37 7.36 -16.10
C LEU A 8 -1.33 6.88 -15.02
N LEU A 9 -1.00 5.77 -14.36
CA LEU A 9 -1.82 5.21 -13.28
C LEU A 9 -1.54 5.85 -11.91
N SER A 10 -0.28 6.18 -11.62
CA SER A 10 0.14 6.71 -10.32
C SER A 10 1.54 7.32 -10.40
N VAL A 11 1.83 8.26 -9.47
CA VAL A 11 3.17 8.83 -9.23
C VAL A 11 3.68 8.33 -7.88
N LEU A 12 4.96 7.95 -7.81
CA LEU A 12 5.58 7.37 -6.61
C LEU A 12 6.66 8.30 -6.06
N ASP A 13 6.44 8.84 -4.87
CA ASP A 13 7.43 9.64 -4.15
C ASP A 13 8.38 8.80 -3.30
N ALA A 14 9.39 9.47 -2.70
CA ALA A 14 10.31 8.87 -1.75
C ALA A 14 9.58 8.10 -0.63
N GLY A 15 10.08 6.90 -0.32
CA GLY A 15 9.49 6.01 0.69
C GLY A 15 8.29 5.18 0.22
N LYS A 16 7.89 5.28 -1.05
CA LYS A 16 6.95 4.33 -1.67
C LYS A 16 7.70 3.12 -2.25
N SER A 17 6.97 2.03 -2.47
CA SER A 17 7.49 0.78 -3.04
C SER A 17 6.61 0.31 -4.20
N PHE A 18 7.16 -0.54 -5.08
CA PHE A 18 6.45 -1.19 -6.18
C PHE A 18 7.03 -2.59 -6.42
N GLY A 19 6.32 -3.43 -7.17
CA GLY A 19 6.78 -4.78 -7.52
C GLY A 19 6.56 -5.83 -6.44
N GLU A 20 5.75 -5.51 -5.42
CA GLU A 20 5.41 -6.38 -4.30
C GLU A 20 4.74 -7.69 -4.74
N LEU A 21 4.01 -7.66 -5.87
CA LEU A 21 3.40 -8.86 -6.44
C LEU A 21 4.43 -9.89 -6.89
N ALA A 22 5.61 -9.45 -7.34
CA ALA A 22 6.69 -10.36 -7.72
C ALA A 22 7.23 -11.12 -6.50
N LEU A 23 7.11 -10.57 -5.30
CA LEU A 23 7.50 -11.26 -4.08
C LEU A 23 6.47 -12.34 -3.70
N ILE A 24 5.20 -12.16 -4.04
CA ILE A 24 4.10 -13.04 -3.63
C ILE A 24 3.89 -14.19 -4.61
N ASN A 25 3.89 -13.92 -5.92
CA ASN A 25 3.57 -14.90 -6.95
C ASN A 25 4.83 -15.25 -7.80
N PRO A 26 5.23 -16.53 -7.87
CA PRO A 26 6.34 -16.97 -8.73
C PRO A 26 6.14 -16.58 -10.20
N ASP A 27 4.90 -16.70 -10.69
CA ASP A 27 4.50 -16.47 -12.09
C ASP A 27 4.00 -15.04 -12.32
N CYS A 28 4.40 -14.09 -11.46
CA CYS A 28 3.95 -12.72 -11.57
C CYS A 28 4.40 -12.08 -12.89
N ILE A 29 3.43 -11.67 -13.71
CA ILE A 29 3.66 -10.81 -14.87
C ILE A 29 3.74 -9.35 -14.39
N ARG A 30 4.63 -8.56 -14.99
CA ARG A 30 4.74 -7.12 -14.70
C ARG A 30 3.45 -6.42 -15.16
N ASN A 31 2.67 -5.90 -14.22
CA ASN A 31 1.38 -5.24 -14.49
C ASN A 31 1.47 -3.74 -14.81
N ALA A 32 2.62 -3.12 -14.52
CA ALA A 32 2.86 -1.69 -14.78
C ALA A 32 4.32 -1.45 -15.15
N THR A 33 4.56 -0.45 -16.00
CA THR A 33 5.90 0.04 -16.31
C THR A 33 6.21 1.20 -15.39
N ILE A 34 7.35 1.13 -14.70
CA ILE A 34 7.84 2.23 -13.85
C ILE A 34 8.93 2.96 -14.63
N ILE A 35 8.80 4.28 -14.72
CA ILE A 35 9.77 5.17 -15.37
C ILE A 35 10.19 6.19 -14.32
N SER A 36 11.49 6.32 -14.08
CA SER A 36 12.03 7.38 -13.22
C SER A 36 12.04 8.69 -14.00
N ASP A 37 11.38 9.71 -13.46
CA ASP A 37 11.39 11.08 -13.99
C ASP A 37 12.62 11.89 -13.53
N CYS A 38 13.34 11.39 -12.52
CA CYS A 38 14.53 12.00 -11.94
C CYS A 38 15.56 10.95 -11.50
N SER A 39 16.73 11.42 -11.05
CA SER A 39 17.74 10.54 -10.45
C SER A 39 17.20 9.97 -9.13
N ALA A 40 17.01 8.65 -9.08
CA ALA A 40 16.45 7.96 -7.92
C ALA A 40 17.38 6.86 -7.40
N HIS A 41 17.43 6.69 -6.08
CA HIS A 41 18.07 5.54 -5.44
C HIS A 41 16.99 4.57 -4.98
N LEU A 42 17.14 3.30 -5.35
CA LEU A 42 16.17 2.26 -5.06
C LEU A 42 16.81 1.16 -4.21
N LEU A 43 16.09 0.73 -3.18
CA LEU A 43 16.40 -0.49 -2.44
C LEU A 43 15.67 -1.66 -3.10
N SER A 44 16.41 -2.72 -3.41
CA SER A 44 15.86 -3.94 -3.99
C SER A 44 15.97 -5.08 -2.99
N VAL A 45 14.92 -5.89 -2.90
CA VAL A 45 14.88 -7.09 -2.06
C VAL A 45 14.55 -8.27 -2.97
N GLN A 46 15.41 -9.29 -2.96
CA GLN A 46 15.18 -10.54 -3.69
C GLN A 46 14.07 -11.37 -3.03
N ARG A 47 13.36 -12.16 -3.83
CA ARG A 47 12.23 -12.97 -3.37
C ARG A 47 12.63 -13.95 -2.29
N GLU A 48 13.78 -14.59 -2.43
CA GLU A 48 14.30 -15.60 -1.50
C GLU A 48 14.55 -14.96 -0.12
N LEU A 49 15.25 -13.83 -0.11
CA LEU A 49 15.52 -13.06 1.11
C LEU A 49 14.21 -12.53 1.74
N PHE A 50 13.29 -12.04 0.91
CA PHE A 50 11.97 -11.62 1.37
C PHE A 50 11.19 -12.76 2.03
N ASN A 51 11.19 -13.94 1.41
CA ASN A 51 10.50 -15.13 1.92
C ASN A 51 11.05 -15.59 3.25
N GLN A 52 12.36 -15.53 3.42
CA GLN A 52 13.05 -15.95 4.65
C GLN A 52 12.84 -14.95 5.80
N CYS A 53 12.84 -13.64 5.51
CA CYS A 53 12.92 -12.62 6.56
C CYS A 53 11.63 -11.80 6.76
N LEU A 54 10.88 -11.52 5.71
CA LEU A 54 9.85 -10.46 5.70
C LEU A 54 8.44 -10.95 5.39
N ARG A 55 8.28 -12.10 4.69
CA ARG A 55 6.97 -12.63 4.29
C ARG A 55 6.05 -12.84 5.48
N THR A 56 6.54 -13.41 6.57
CA THR A 56 5.73 -13.68 7.76
C THR A 56 5.21 -12.38 8.39
N ALA A 57 6.10 -11.39 8.56
CA ALA A 57 5.74 -10.09 9.10
C ALA A 57 4.75 -9.33 8.20
N GLN A 58 4.98 -9.30 6.88
CA GLN A 58 4.10 -8.63 5.94
C GLN A 58 2.73 -9.31 5.85
N THR A 59 2.70 -10.65 5.83
CA THR A 59 1.44 -11.41 5.83
C THR A 59 0.64 -11.12 7.09
N ALA A 60 1.30 -11.11 8.26
CA ALA A 60 0.66 -10.78 9.53
C ALA A 60 0.13 -9.35 9.55
N GLU A 61 0.90 -8.36 9.07
CA GLU A 61 0.47 -6.97 8.99
C GLU A 61 -0.73 -6.80 8.06
N PHE A 62 -0.69 -7.43 6.88
CA PHE A 62 -1.78 -7.38 5.92
C PHE A 62 -3.04 -8.06 6.45
N GLN A 63 -2.90 -9.19 7.13
CA GLN A 63 -4.01 -9.89 7.76
C GLN A 63 -4.66 -9.02 8.84
N ALA A 64 -3.88 -8.34 9.69
CA ALA A 64 -4.41 -7.39 10.67
C ALA A 64 -5.20 -6.23 10.03
N LYS A 65 -4.71 -5.68 8.91
CA LYS A 65 -5.46 -4.65 8.14
C LYS A 65 -6.75 -5.20 7.56
N LEU A 66 -6.73 -6.42 7.02
CA LEU A 66 -7.92 -7.08 6.50
C LEU A 66 -8.96 -7.35 7.58
N ASP A 67 -8.53 -7.80 8.75
CA ASP A 67 -9.43 -8.07 9.87
C ASP A 67 -10.10 -6.80 10.37
N PHE A 68 -9.35 -5.69 10.45
CA PHE A 68 -9.93 -4.37 10.72
C PHE A 68 -10.98 -3.96 9.67
N VAL A 69 -10.66 -4.08 8.37
CA VAL A 69 -11.62 -3.73 7.29
C VAL A 69 -12.86 -4.63 7.34
N ARG A 70 -12.71 -5.90 7.75
CA ARG A 70 -13.83 -6.84 7.88
C ARG A 70 -14.71 -6.55 9.09
N SER A 71 -14.14 -6.11 10.20
CA SER A 71 -14.87 -5.81 11.44
C SER A 71 -15.51 -4.42 11.44
N CYS A 72 -15.04 -3.50 10.61
CA CYS A 72 -15.50 -2.13 10.58
C CYS A 72 -16.80 -1.96 9.75
N GLU A 73 -17.85 -1.47 10.40
CA GLU A 73 -19.20 -1.38 9.83
C GLU A 73 -19.29 -0.57 8.55
N PHE A 74 -18.43 0.44 8.38
CA PHE A 74 -18.36 1.28 7.19
C PHE A 74 -18.06 0.49 5.91
N PHE A 75 -17.41 -0.67 6.02
CA PHE A 75 -17.05 -1.51 4.87
C PHE A 75 -17.96 -2.73 4.69
N ASN A 76 -19.01 -2.91 5.50
CA ASN A 76 -19.82 -4.13 5.48
C ASN A 76 -20.43 -4.44 4.11
N LYS A 77 -20.86 -3.41 3.38
CA LYS A 77 -21.46 -3.51 2.04
C LYS A 77 -20.45 -3.77 0.92
N TRP A 78 -19.16 -3.70 1.20
CA TRP A 78 -18.13 -3.86 0.18
C TRP A 78 -17.90 -5.32 -0.14
N ASN A 79 -17.73 -5.65 -1.42
CA ASN A 79 -17.36 -6.99 -1.84
C ASN A 79 -15.92 -7.35 -1.39
N PRO A 80 -15.54 -8.65 -1.39
CA PRO A 80 -14.22 -9.07 -0.91
C PRO A 80 -13.03 -8.44 -1.63
N ARG A 81 -13.18 -8.10 -2.93
CA ARG A 81 -12.13 -7.46 -3.72
C ARG A 81 -11.88 -6.03 -3.26
N LEU A 82 -12.94 -5.25 -3.05
CA LEU A 82 -12.86 -3.88 -2.54
C LEU A 82 -12.29 -3.84 -1.12
N LYS A 83 -12.70 -4.79 -0.25
CA LYS A 83 -12.14 -4.92 1.10
C LYS A 83 -10.63 -5.18 1.08
N ARG A 84 -10.16 -6.06 0.18
CA ARG A 84 -8.71 -6.26 -0.02
C ARG A 84 -8.00 -5.00 -0.48
N GLN A 85 -8.57 -4.28 -1.45
CA GLN A 85 -7.97 -3.04 -1.95
C GLN A 85 -7.88 -1.96 -0.86
N ALA A 86 -8.90 -1.83 -0.02
CA ALA A 86 -8.83 -0.96 1.17
C ALA A 86 -7.72 -1.40 2.14
N ALA A 87 -7.64 -2.69 2.47
CA ALA A 87 -6.59 -3.18 3.37
C ALA A 87 -5.17 -2.92 2.81
N MET A 88 -5.00 -2.95 1.48
CA MET A 88 -3.73 -2.58 0.83
C MET A 88 -3.41 -1.09 0.91
N SER A 89 -4.42 -0.20 0.91
CA SER A 89 -4.21 1.25 0.98
C SER A 89 -4.04 1.78 2.41
N LEU A 90 -4.50 1.04 3.42
CA LEU A 90 -4.37 1.42 4.82
C LEU A 90 -2.91 1.49 5.28
N ARG A 91 -2.58 2.58 5.96
CA ARG A 91 -1.27 2.83 6.58
C ARG A 91 -1.42 2.88 8.09
N LYS A 92 -0.61 2.09 8.80
CA LYS A 92 -0.54 2.14 10.26
C LYS A 92 0.45 3.22 10.66
N GLY A 93 0.04 4.11 11.56
CA GLY A 93 0.88 5.13 12.17
C GLY A 93 0.86 4.99 13.69
N SER A 94 1.97 5.37 14.33
CA SER A 94 2.06 5.48 15.79
C SER A 94 2.28 6.94 16.16
N PHE A 95 1.54 7.41 17.15
CA PHE A 95 1.57 8.79 17.59
C PHE A 95 1.87 8.84 19.09
N ARG A 96 2.67 9.82 19.50
CA ARG A 96 3.01 10.01 20.92
C ARG A 96 1.86 10.73 21.64
N PHE A 97 1.85 10.59 22.96
CA PHE A 97 0.99 11.41 23.80
C PHE A 97 1.25 12.90 23.53
N ASN A 98 0.18 13.68 23.47
CA ASN A 98 0.20 15.12 23.16
C ASN A 98 0.70 15.49 21.74
N GLN A 99 0.81 14.52 20.82
CA GLN A 99 1.11 14.81 19.42
C GLN A 99 -0.17 15.19 18.67
N PHE A 100 -0.16 16.35 18.00
CA PHE A 100 -1.24 16.76 17.12
C PHE A 100 -1.26 15.89 15.86
N ILE A 101 -2.37 15.18 15.62
CA ILE A 101 -2.55 14.32 14.43
C ILE A 101 -3.18 15.10 13.27
N ILE A 102 -4.10 16.01 13.58
CA ILE A 102 -4.83 16.85 12.61
C ILE A 102 -4.97 18.25 13.23
N ARG A 103 -4.87 19.31 12.43
CA ARG A 103 -5.11 20.70 12.88
C ARG A 103 -6.33 21.30 12.20
N GLN A 104 -7.11 22.05 12.96
CA GLN A 104 -8.26 22.77 12.43
C GLN A 104 -7.79 23.82 11.41
N GLY A 105 -8.50 23.90 10.27
CA GLY A 105 -8.19 24.84 9.19
C GLY A 105 -7.23 24.30 8.12
N GLU A 106 -6.63 23.12 8.32
CA GLU A 106 -5.84 22.47 7.28
C GLU A 106 -6.72 21.78 6.22
N PRO A 107 -6.27 21.69 4.96
CA PRO A 107 -6.98 20.94 3.91
C PRO A 107 -7.16 19.47 4.27
N VAL A 108 -8.33 18.93 4.00
CA VAL A 108 -8.61 17.50 4.21
C VAL A 108 -7.85 16.68 3.16
N ASN A 109 -6.91 15.85 3.63
CA ASN A 109 -6.06 15.01 2.77
C ASN A 109 -6.34 13.51 2.91
N GLY A 110 -7.32 13.12 3.73
CA GLY A 110 -7.69 11.72 3.90
C GLY A 110 -8.61 11.43 5.08
N ILE A 111 -8.82 10.14 5.34
CA ILE A 111 -9.61 9.60 6.45
C ILE A 111 -8.69 8.80 7.36
N ALA A 112 -8.77 9.03 8.66
CA ALA A 112 -8.01 8.30 9.67
C ALA A 112 -8.93 7.44 10.54
N TYR A 113 -8.45 6.26 10.94
CA TYR A 113 -9.15 5.35 11.84
C TYR A 113 -8.30 5.14 13.10
N ILE A 114 -8.93 5.24 14.26
CA ILE A 114 -8.27 4.94 15.54
C ILE A 114 -8.51 3.49 15.88
N ILE A 115 -7.43 2.72 15.95
CA ILE A 115 -7.43 1.35 16.45
C ILE A 115 -7.25 1.37 17.96
N ARG A 116 -8.05 0.58 18.68
CA ARG A 116 -7.98 0.44 20.13
C ARG A 116 -6.94 -0.60 20.53
#